data_AF-A0A5M8I7V9-F1
#
_entry.id   AF-A0A5M8I7V9-F1
#
_cell.length_a   1.000
_cell.length_b   1.000
_cell.length_c   1.000
_cell.angle_alpha   90.00
_cell.angle_beta   90.00
_cell.angle_gamma   90.00
#
_symmetry.space_group_name_H-M   'P 1'
#
loop_
_entity.id
_entity.type
_entity.pdbx_description
1 polymer ?
#
loop_
_entity_poly.entity_id
_entity_poly.type
_entity_poly.pdbx_seq_one_letter_code
_entity_poly.pdbx_strand_id
1 'polypeptide(L)'
;MTTKRKNIHPYLSPELYQRFKSYCKQKGVTESSVVESALTQYLDEKCDLALILKKLDRIGRGVNRVDNQVNISAEAFGLFLQYWFAHTPEIAEEEKSLANADAKRRYRSFIDYLTQRLGAGSRFTDELVKDFVVGDDDELRQATRLAEGQTE
;
A
#
# COMPACT_ATOMS: atom_id res chain seq x y z
N MET A 1 -9.23 40.85 8.76
CA MET A 1 -9.08 41.44 10.11
C MET A 1 -7.60 41.78 10.29
N THR A 2 -7.25 43.05 10.43
CA THR A 2 -5.85 43.51 10.57
C THR A 2 -5.35 43.20 11.98
N THR A 3 -4.68 42.05 12.13
CA THR A 3 -4.06 41.63 13.39
C THR A 3 -2.91 42.59 13.76
N LYS A 4 -2.98 43.20 14.94
CA LYS A 4 -1.97 44.12 15.48
C LYS A 4 -0.64 43.38 15.67
N ARG A 5 0.40 43.75 14.93
CA ARG A 5 1.75 43.16 15.04
C ARG A 5 2.56 43.84 16.14
N LYS A 6 3.37 43.06 16.87
CA LYS A 6 4.29 43.57 17.91
C LYS A 6 5.72 43.58 17.36
N ASN A 7 6.42 44.70 17.53
CA ASN A 7 7.82 44.80 17.13
C ASN A 7 8.72 44.11 18.16
N ILE A 8 9.74 43.39 17.69
CA ILE A 8 10.75 42.68 18.48
C ILE A 8 12.10 43.10 17.91
N HIS A 9 13.07 43.42 18.78
CA HIS A 9 14.45 43.78 18.39
C HIS A 9 15.44 42.69 18.83
N PRO A 10 15.49 41.54 18.13
CA PRO A 10 16.46 40.49 18.42
C PRO A 10 17.84 40.82 17.84
N TYR A 11 18.89 40.39 18.53
CA TYR A 11 20.25 40.43 18.01
C TYR A 11 20.56 39.14 17.25
N LEU A 12 21.20 39.27 16.09
CA LEU A 12 21.67 38.15 15.25
C LEU A 12 23.18 38.24 15.12
N SER A 13 23.86 37.09 15.04
CA SER A 13 25.28 37.10 14.69
C SER A 13 25.48 37.65 13.27
N PRO A 14 26.63 38.30 12.98
CA PRO A 14 26.88 38.89 11.66
C PRO A 14 26.77 37.87 10.52
N GLU A 15 27.26 36.65 10.74
CA GLU A 15 27.19 35.55 9.77
C GLU A 15 25.74 35.11 9.48
N LEU A 16 24.92 35.01 10.54
CA LEU A 16 23.52 34.61 10.42
C LEU A 16 22.69 35.69 9.73
N TYR A 17 22.95 36.97 10.04
CA TYR A 17 22.31 38.10 9.38
C TYR A 17 22.57 38.11 7.87
N GLN A 18 23.82 37.86 7.46
CA GLN A 18 24.18 37.82 6.03
C GLN A 18 23.47 36.67 5.29
N ARG A 19 23.41 35.49 5.91
CA ARG A 19 22.68 34.33 5.36
C ARG A 19 21.17 34.60 5.28
N PHE A 20 20.60 35.20 6.31
CA PHE A 20 19.18 35.55 6.38
C PHE A 20 18.78 36.58 5.33
N LYS A 21 19.56 37.65 5.17
CA LYS A 21 19.37 38.65 4.11
C LYS A 21 19.43 38.03 2.71
N SER A 22 20.41 37.16 2.49
CA SER A 22 20.58 36.45 1.21
C SER A 22 19.38 35.55 0.91
N TYR A 23 18.89 34.83 1.91
CA TYR A 23 17.70 33.98 1.80
C TYR A 23 16.45 34.79 1.44
N CYS A 24 16.18 35.89 2.16
CA CYS A 24 15.03 36.76 1.89
C CYS A 24 15.07 37.33 0.47
N LYS A 25 16.26 37.75 0.01
CA LYS A 25 16.47 38.26 -1.34
C LYS A 25 16.26 37.19 -2.42
N GLN A 26 16.73 35.96 -2.20
CA GLN A 26 16.58 34.86 -3.16
C GLN A 26 15.12 34.40 -3.28
N LYS A 27 14.40 34.35 -2.16
CA LYS A 27 13.00 33.89 -2.10
C LYS A 27 11.96 35.00 -2.34
N GLY A 28 12.38 36.27 -2.38
CA GLY A 28 11.47 37.41 -2.55
C GLY A 28 10.52 37.63 -1.38
N VAL A 29 10.91 37.25 -0.16
CA VAL A 29 10.08 37.30 1.05
C VAL A 29 10.57 38.37 2.02
N THR A 30 9.66 38.90 2.84
CA THR A 30 10.01 39.92 3.84
C THR A 30 10.64 39.28 5.08
N GLU A 31 11.57 39.99 5.70
CA GLU A 31 12.27 39.52 6.91
C GLU A 31 11.29 39.18 8.04
N SER A 32 10.33 40.07 8.29
CA SER A 32 9.30 39.83 9.32
C SER A 32 8.45 38.60 9.02
N SER A 33 8.14 38.31 7.75
CA SER A 33 7.39 37.11 7.38
C SER A 33 8.18 35.83 7.62
N VAL A 34 9.49 35.82 7.33
CA VAL A 34 10.33 34.64 7.58
C VAL A 34 10.47 34.40 9.08
N VAL A 35 10.69 35.45 9.88
CA VAL A 35 10.79 35.34 11.34
C VAL A 35 9.47 34.87 11.95
N GLU A 36 8.34 35.41 11.50
CA GLU A 36 7.00 34.98 11.96
C GLU A 36 6.76 33.51 11.63
N SER A 37 6.99 33.08 10.38
CA SER A 37 6.84 31.66 9.99
C SER A 37 7.79 30.73 10.74
N ALA A 38 9.03 31.13 10.95
CA ALA A 38 10.01 30.32 11.69
C ALA A 38 9.62 30.18 13.17
N LEU A 39 9.14 31.26 13.81
CA LEU A 39 8.66 31.21 15.19
C LEU A 39 7.39 30.38 15.32
N THR A 40 6.43 30.53 14.40
CA THR A 40 5.24 29.68 14.37
C THR A 40 5.64 28.21 14.24
N GLN A 41 6.49 27.87 13.27
CA GLN A 41 6.97 26.50 13.08
C GLN A 41 7.73 25.96 14.31
N TYR A 42 8.59 26.77 14.94
CA TYR A 42 9.35 26.37 16.13
C TYR A 42 8.45 26.15 17.35
N LEU A 43 7.42 26.98 17.53
CA LEU A 43 6.46 26.84 18.63
C LEU A 43 5.46 25.69 18.38
N ASP A 44 5.17 25.39 17.12
CA ASP A 44 4.30 24.30 16.69
C ASP A 44 5.04 22.95 16.55
N GLU A 45 6.37 22.92 16.70
CA GLU A 45 7.25 21.76 16.44
C GLU A 45 6.85 20.47 17.20
N LYS A 46 6.20 20.62 18.37
CA LYS A 46 5.64 19.48 19.13
C LYS A 46 4.51 18.76 18.39
N CYS A 47 3.81 19.44 17.49
CA CYS A 47 2.72 18.88 16.69
C CYS A 47 3.26 18.08 15.49
N ASP A 48 4.31 18.57 14.82
CA ASP A 48 4.88 17.93 13.64
C ASP A 48 5.58 16.61 13.96
N LEU A 49 6.34 16.53 15.07
CA LEU A 49 7.03 15.29 15.43
C LEU A 49 6.04 14.15 15.71
N ALA A 50 4.95 14.43 16.42
CA ALA A 50 3.90 13.44 16.70
C ALA A 50 3.20 12.96 15.42
N LEU A 51 2.94 13.87 14.47
CA LEU A 51 2.39 13.53 13.16
C LEU A 51 3.35 12.68 12.32
N ILE A 52 4.65 13.00 12.35
CA ILE A 52 5.70 12.23 11.66
C ILE A 52 5.78 10.82 12.24
N LEU A 53 5.81 10.67 13.57
CA LEU A 53 5.81 9.36 14.22
C LEU A 53 4.57 8.54 13.86
N LYS A 54 3.38 9.16 13.90
CA LYS A 54 2.13 8.50 13.50
C LYS A 54 2.14 8.06 12.02
N LYS A 55 2.77 8.85 11.15
CA LYS A 55 2.96 8.49 9.73
C LYS A 55 3.93 7.32 9.59
N LEU A 56 5.02 7.32 10.36
CA LEU A 56 5.99 6.23 10.39
C LEU A 56 5.34 4.92 10.88
N ASP A 57 4.54 4.97 11.95
CA ASP A 57 3.78 3.81 12.44
C ASP A 57 2.82 3.27 11.38
N ARG A 58 2.15 4.17 10.65
CA ARG A 58 1.25 3.77 9.55
C ARG A 58 2.03 3.05 8.44
N ILE A 59 3.23 3.53 8.11
CA ILE A 59 4.11 2.87 7.13
C ILE A 59 4.55 1.50 7.68
N GLY A 60 4.98 1.42 8.93
CA GLY A 60 5.39 0.15 9.57
C GLY A 60 4.28 -0.91 9.54
N ARG A 61 3.04 -0.53 9.86
CA ARG A 61 1.88 -1.43 9.71
C ARG A 61 1.66 -1.86 8.27
N GLY A 62 1.88 -0.97 7.31
CA GLY A 62 1.82 -1.28 5.88
C GLY A 62 2.85 -2.32 5.46
N VAL A 63 4.09 -2.19 5.96
CA VAL A 63 5.18 -3.16 5.71
C VAL A 63 4.83 -4.53 6.27
N ASN A 64 4.40 -4.61 7.52
CA ASN A 64 4.01 -5.88 8.14
C ASN A 64 2.86 -6.57 7.38
N ARG A 65 1.90 -5.79 6.86
CA ARG A 65 0.81 -6.34 6.04
C ARG A 65 1.32 -6.94 4.74
N VAL A 66 2.26 -6.24 4.07
CA VAL A 66 2.87 -6.74 2.83
C VAL A 66 3.68 -8.00 3.11
N ASP A 67 4.46 -8.02 4.19
CA ASP A 67 5.24 -9.19 4.59
C ASP A 67 4.34 -10.42 4.80
N ASN A 68 3.24 -10.26 5.55
CA ASN A 68 2.26 -11.32 5.73
C ASN A 68 1.64 -11.78 4.39
N GLN A 69 1.32 -10.85 3.49
CA GLN A 69 0.78 -11.18 2.17
C GLN A 69 1.79 -11.94 1.29
N VAL A 70 3.09 -11.61 1.40
CA VAL A 70 4.17 -12.34 0.73
C VAL A 70 4.31 -13.74 1.30
N ASN A 71 4.29 -13.91 2.62
CA ASN A 71 4.36 -15.22 3.28
C ASN A 71 3.20 -16.13 2.86
N ILE A 72 1.96 -15.61 2.90
CA ILE A 72 0.78 -16.36 2.42
C ILE A 72 0.93 -16.75 0.94
N SER A 73 1.42 -15.84 0.10
CA SER A 73 1.64 -16.13 -1.33
C SER A 73 2.71 -17.21 -1.53
N ALA A 74 3.77 -17.20 -0.71
CA ALA A 74 4.83 -18.21 -0.75
C ALA A 74 4.31 -19.58 -0.30
N GLU A 75 3.51 -19.65 0.77
CA GLU A 75 2.85 -20.88 1.24
C GLU A 75 1.91 -21.44 0.18
N ALA A 76 1.02 -20.60 -0.39
CA ALA A 76 0.11 -21.00 -1.45
C ALA A 76 0.85 -21.52 -2.69
N PHE A 77 1.97 -20.88 -3.06
CA PHE A 77 2.82 -21.34 -4.15
C PHE A 77 3.49 -22.68 -3.85
N GLY A 78 3.96 -22.89 -2.61
CA GLY A 78 4.49 -24.17 -2.16
C GLY A 78 3.47 -25.30 -2.27
N LEU A 79 2.24 -25.06 -1.80
CA LEU A 79 1.12 -26.01 -1.93
C LEU A 79 0.77 -26.29 -3.39
N PHE A 80 0.74 -25.25 -4.23
CA PHE A 80 0.53 -25.40 -5.66
C PHE A 80 1.61 -26.29 -6.30
N LEU A 81 2.89 -26.06 -6.00
CA LEU A 81 3.98 -26.89 -6.53
C LEU A 81 3.87 -28.34 -6.05
N GLN A 82 3.55 -28.56 -4.78
CA GLN A 82 3.35 -29.92 -4.24
C GLN A 82 2.23 -30.64 -4.99
N TYR A 83 1.09 -29.97 -5.19
CA TYR A 83 -0.03 -30.53 -5.95
C TYR A 83 0.34 -30.77 -7.42
N TRP A 84 1.07 -29.83 -8.03
CA TRP A 84 1.55 -29.93 -9.40
C TRP A 84 2.45 -31.16 -9.60
N PHE A 85 3.44 -31.39 -8.73
CA PHE A 85 4.30 -32.58 -8.80
C PHE A 85 3.54 -33.88 -8.54
N ALA A 86 2.51 -33.86 -7.68
CA ALA A 86 1.71 -35.05 -7.41
C ALA A 86 0.82 -35.48 -8.59
N HIS A 87 0.41 -34.54 -9.45
CA HIS A 87 -0.57 -34.79 -10.53
C HIS A 87 0.01 -34.65 -11.95
N THR A 88 1.25 -34.20 -12.10
CA THR A 88 1.89 -34.07 -13.41
C THR A 88 2.61 -35.38 -13.76
N PRO A 89 2.16 -36.14 -14.77
CA PRO A 89 2.83 -37.36 -15.18
C PRO A 89 4.23 -37.04 -15.74
N GLU A 90 5.20 -37.93 -15.47
CA GLU A 90 6.53 -37.84 -16.06
C GLU A 90 6.44 -38.01 -17.58
N ILE A 91 6.96 -37.02 -18.31
CA ILE A 91 6.96 -37.01 -19.77
C ILE A 91 8.18 -37.79 -20.27
N ALA A 92 7.95 -38.77 -21.14
CA ALA A 92 9.01 -39.53 -21.81
C ALA A 92 9.95 -38.61 -22.59
N GLU A 93 11.24 -38.97 -22.64
CA GLU A 93 12.31 -38.10 -23.19
C GLU A 93 12.05 -37.66 -24.63
N GLU A 94 11.46 -38.55 -25.42
CA GLU A 94 11.11 -38.33 -26.83
C GLU A 94 10.01 -37.26 -27.00
N GLU A 95 9.12 -37.12 -26.01
CA GLU A 95 7.98 -36.22 -26.06
C GLU A 95 8.25 -34.87 -25.38
N LYS A 96 9.36 -34.75 -24.63
CA LYS A 96 9.73 -33.53 -23.90
C LYS A 96 9.79 -32.28 -24.78
N SER A 97 10.26 -32.40 -26.01
CA SER A 97 10.32 -31.27 -26.96
C SER A 97 8.92 -30.74 -27.30
N LEU A 98 8.00 -31.64 -27.63
CA LEU A 98 6.60 -31.31 -27.94
C LEU A 98 5.87 -30.76 -26.72
N ALA A 99 6.05 -31.38 -25.55
CA ALA A 99 5.46 -30.93 -24.30
C ALA A 99 5.99 -29.54 -23.88
N ASN A 100 7.29 -29.27 -24.05
CA ASN A 100 7.87 -27.95 -23.78
C ASN A 100 7.32 -26.88 -24.74
N ALA A 101 7.13 -27.21 -26.02
CA ALA A 101 6.53 -26.29 -26.97
C ALA A 101 5.07 -25.97 -26.61
N ASP A 102 4.31 -26.97 -26.17
CA ASP A 102 2.94 -26.78 -25.70
C ASP A 102 2.87 -25.97 -24.40
N ALA A 103 3.71 -26.25 -23.43
CA ALA A 103 3.81 -25.49 -22.18
C ALA A 103 4.12 -24.00 -22.46
N LYS A 104 5.07 -23.72 -23.36
CA LYS A 104 5.38 -22.34 -23.79
C LYS A 104 4.20 -21.65 -24.45
N ARG A 105 3.41 -22.37 -25.26
CA ARG A 105 2.19 -21.83 -25.87
C ARG A 105 1.14 -21.50 -24.82
N ARG A 106 0.84 -22.41 -23.89
CA ARG A 106 -0.10 -22.18 -22.79
C ARG A 106 0.33 -21.01 -21.92
N TYR A 107 1.63 -20.90 -21.63
CA TYR A 107 2.18 -19.78 -20.87
C TYR A 107 1.94 -18.43 -21.56
N ARG A 108 2.16 -18.33 -22.88
CA ARG A 108 1.85 -17.09 -23.62
C ARG A 108 0.37 -16.73 -23.53
N SER A 109 -0.53 -17.70 -23.73
CA SER A 109 -1.97 -17.47 -23.59
C SER A 109 -2.37 -17.02 -22.18
N PHE A 110 -1.71 -17.56 -21.15
CA PHE A 110 -1.90 -17.10 -19.77
C PHE A 110 -1.44 -15.65 -19.57
N ILE A 111 -0.28 -15.26 -20.14
CA ILE A 111 0.19 -13.86 -20.10
C ILE A 111 -0.78 -12.92 -20.82
N ASP A 112 -1.30 -13.33 -21.98
CA ASP A 112 -2.29 -12.54 -22.73
C ASP A 112 -3.58 -12.36 -21.90
N TYR A 113 -4.06 -13.42 -21.27
CA TYR A 113 -5.22 -13.36 -20.37
C TYR A 113 -4.95 -12.46 -19.13
N LEU A 114 -3.78 -12.61 -18.50
CA LEU A 114 -3.40 -11.79 -17.34
C LEU A 114 -3.30 -10.31 -17.71
N THR A 115 -2.70 -9.98 -18.84
CA THR A 115 -2.53 -8.58 -19.27
C THR A 115 -3.88 -7.94 -19.59
N GLN A 116 -4.78 -8.67 -20.27
CA GLN A 116 -6.15 -8.23 -20.48
C GLN A 116 -6.88 -7.99 -19.16
N ARG A 117 -6.75 -8.90 -18.21
CA ARG A 117 -7.40 -8.82 -16.90
C ARG A 117 -6.87 -7.67 -16.04
N LEU A 118 -5.55 -7.47 -16.01
CA LEU A 118 -4.93 -6.33 -15.32
C LEU A 118 -5.35 -5.00 -15.94
N GLY A 119 -5.49 -4.94 -17.27
CA GLY A 119 -6.02 -3.78 -17.98
C GLY A 119 -7.48 -3.47 -17.66
N ALA A 120 -8.28 -4.48 -17.31
CA ALA A 120 -9.68 -4.35 -16.88
C ALA A 120 -9.84 -3.85 -15.43
N GLY A 121 -8.75 -3.73 -14.66
CA GLY A 121 -8.76 -3.16 -13.31
C GLY A 121 -9.30 -4.07 -12.20
N SER A 122 -9.75 -5.29 -12.51
CA SER A 122 -10.17 -6.27 -11.50
C SER A 122 -8.94 -6.84 -10.77
N ARG A 123 -8.88 -6.66 -9.46
CA ARG A 123 -7.84 -7.28 -8.62
C ARG A 123 -8.31 -8.66 -8.18
N PHE A 124 -7.44 -9.66 -8.30
CA PHE A 124 -7.70 -11.02 -7.81
C PHE A 124 -8.18 -11.04 -6.35
N THR A 125 -7.67 -10.15 -5.50
CA THR A 125 -8.09 -10.02 -4.10
C THR A 125 -9.54 -9.56 -3.93
N ASP A 126 -10.07 -8.75 -4.85
CA ASP A 126 -11.45 -8.23 -4.75
C ASP A 126 -12.48 -9.30 -5.11
N GLU A 127 -12.11 -10.29 -5.93
CA GLU A 127 -12.95 -11.45 -6.25
C GLU A 127 -12.91 -12.49 -5.12
N LEU A 128 -11.74 -12.79 -4.57
CA LEU A 128 -11.64 -13.69 -3.40
C LEU A 128 -12.49 -13.19 -2.22
N VAL A 129 -12.42 -11.90 -1.90
CA VAL A 129 -13.25 -11.33 -0.81
C VAL A 129 -14.74 -11.45 -1.12
N LYS A 130 -15.16 -11.31 -2.39
CA LYS A 130 -16.57 -11.54 -2.77
C LYS A 130 -16.95 -13.00 -2.57
N ASP A 131 -16.12 -13.95 -2.98
CA ASP A 131 -16.44 -15.38 -2.86
C ASP A 131 -16.48 -15.84 -1.40
N PHE A 132 -15.61 -15.32 -0.52
CA PHE A 132 -15.65 -15.62 0.91
C PHE A 132 -16.81 -14.93 1.66
N VAL A 133 -17.12 -13.67 1.33
CA VAL A 133 -18.20 -12.93 2.00
C VAL A 133 -19.59 -13.40 1.54
N VAL A 134 -19.73 -13.81 0.27
CA VAL A 134 -20.99 -14.36 -0.26
C VAL A 134 -21.21 -15.80 0.22
N GLY A 135 -20.15 -16.57 0.47
CA GLY A 135 -20.25 -17.93 1.03
C GLY A 135 -20.79 -17.99 2.46
N ASP A 136 -20.42 -17.04 3.32
CA ASP A 136 -20.80 -17.08 4.75
C ASP A 136 -22.25 -16.60 4.98
N ASP A 137 -22.67 -15.52 4.32
CA ASP A 137 -24.00 -14.92 4.54
C ASP A 137 -25.14 -15.77 3.94
N ASP A 138 -24.96 -16.41 2.79
CA ASP A 138 -26.00 -17.24 2.18
C ASP A 138 -26.11 -18.62 2.86
N GLU A 139 -24.99 -19.21 3.31
CA GLU A 139 -25.02 -20.45 4.11
C GLU A 139 -25.62 -20.22 5.50
N LEU A 140 -25.31 -19.11 6.18
CA LEU A 140 -25.94 -18.71 7.44
C LEU A 140 -27.45 -18.51 7.28
N ARG A 141 -27.90 -17.82 6.23
CA ARG A 141 -29.34 -17.61 5.95
C ARG A 141 -30.09 -18.87 5.57
N GLN A 142 -29.40 -19.85 4.98
CA GLN A 142 -30.00 -21.14 4.66
C GLN A 142 -30.10 -22.02 5.92
N ALA A 143 -29.07 -21.99 6.79
CA ALA A 143 -29.10 -22.64 8.10
C ALA A 143 -30.17 -22.05 9.03
N THR A 144 -30.34 -20.73 9.07
CA THR A 144 -31.40 -20.07 9.85
C THR A 144 -32.80 -20.44 9.36
N ARG A 145 -33.03 -20.48 8.04
CA ARG A 145 -34.32 -20.90 7.46
C ARG A 145 -34.64 -22.38 7.69
N LEU A 146 -33.63 -23.25 7.69
CA LEU A 146 -33.81 -24.68 8.01
C LEU A 146 -34.10 -24.89 9.50
N ALA A 147 -33.55 -24.07 10.39
CA ALA A 147 -33.86 -24.09 11.82
C ALA A 147 -35.28 -23.56 12.12
N GLU A 148 -35.74 -22.54 11.38
CA GLU A 148 -37.09 -21.98 11.54
C GLU A 148 -38.19 -22.88 10.96
N GLY A 149 -37.88 -23.70 9.94
CA GLY A 149 -38.82 -24.65 9.33
C GLY A 149 -39.01 -25.98 10.07
N GLN A 150 -38.30 -26.21 11.20
CA GLN A 150 -38.40 -27.44 12.01
C GLN A 150 -39.20 -27.26 13.32
N THR A 151 -39.89 -26.12 13.49
CA THR A 151 -40.72 -25.84 14.68
C THR A 151 -42.21 -25.71 14.38
N GLU A 152 -42.74 -26.55 13.49
CA GLU A 152 -44.19 -26.83 13.37
C GLU A 152 -44.48 -28.34 13.49
#